data_AF-A0A955RNX8-F1
#
_entry.id   AF-A0A955RNX8-F1
#
_cell.length_a   1.000
_cell.length_b   1.000
_cell.length_c   1.000
_cell.angle_alpha   90.00
_cell.angle_beta   90.00
_cell.angle_gamma   90.00
#
_symmetry.space_group_name_H-M   'P 1'
#
loop_
_entity.id
_entity.type
_entity.pdbx_description
1 polymer ?
#
loop_
_entity_poly.entity_id
_entity_poly.type
_entity_poly.pdbx_seq_one_letter_code
_entity_poly.pdbx_strand_id
1 'polypeptide(L)' 'MPNTASATKALRQSKRRKIINNRIRTAYRTAVKKMRLEPTLENMKAAASTLDKAAKRGVIKQGKADRLKSRLSILIGKSK' A
#
# COMPACT_ATOMS: atom_id res chain seq x y z
N MET A 1 -23.23 -3.58 -19.89
CA MET A 1 -22.68 -2.30 -20.39
C MET A 1 -23.21 -1.18 -19.52
N PRO A 2 -22.61 0.03 -19.49
CA PRO A 2 -23.20 1.14 -18.77
C PRO A 2 -24.47 1.58 -19.50
N ASN A 3 -25.62 1.49 -18.84
CA ASN A 3 -26.93 1.80 -19.45
C ASN A 3 -27.30 3.28 -19.33
N THR A 4 -26.54 4.05 -18.55
CA THR A 4 -26.76 5.49 -18.31
C THR A 4 -25.48 6.29 -18.53
N ALA A 5 -25.60 7.57 -18.88
CA ALA A 5 -24.44 8.46 -19.06
C ALA A 5 -23.60 8.59 -17.77
N SER A 6 -24.24 8.57 -16.60
CA SER A 6 -23.57 8.58 -15.30
C SER A 6 -22.74 7.31 -15.07
N ALA A 7 -23.26 6.14 -15.47
CA ALA A 7 -22.53 4.87 -15.40
C ALA A 7 -21.29 4.86 -16.32
N THR A 8 -21.41 5.40 -17.55
CA THR A 8 -20.26 5.53 -18.47
C THR A 8 -19.17 6.44 -17.88
N LYS A 9 -19.57 7.56 -17.24
CA LYS A 9 -18.63 8.44 -16.53
C LYS A 9 -17.98 7.74 -15.33
N ALA A 10 -18.75 7.02 -14.52
CA ALA A 10 -18.24 6.25 -13.38
C ALA A 10 -17.21 5.19 -13.82
N LEU A 11 -17.46 4.50 -14.93
CA LEU A 11 -16.52 3.54 -15.51
C LEU A 11 -15.18 4.19 -15.88
N ARG A 12 -15.21 5.36 -16.55
CA ARG A 12 -13.99 6.12 -16.89
C ARG A 12 -13.21 6.54 -15.64
N GLN A 13 -13.92 7.06 -14.63
CA GLN A 13 -13.31 7.47 -13.36
C GLN A 13 -12.70 6.27 -12.62
N SER A 14 -13.40 5.14 -12.58
CA SER A 14 -12.94 3.90 -11.94
C SER A 14 -11.67 3.39 -12.61
N LYS A 15 -11.60 3.36 -13.95
CA LYS A 15 -10.39 2.99 -14.70
C LYS A 15 -9.19 3.86 -14.30
N ARG A 16 -9.35 5.19 -14.29
CA ARG A 16 -8.28 6.12 -13.87
C ARG A 16 -7.84 5.88 -12.44
N ARG A 17 -8.78 5.76 -11.50
CA ARG A 17 -8.49 5.49 -10.07
C ARG A 17 -7.79 4.15 -9.88
N LYS A 18 -8.18 3.12 -10.63
CA LYS A 18 -7.56 1.79 -10.59
C LYS A 18 -6.07 1.85 -10.93
N ILE A 19 -5.68 2.59 -11.95
CA ILE A 19 -4.27 2.75 -12.34
C ILE A 19 -3.46 3.41 -11.21
N ILE A 20 -3.96 4.51 -10.66
CA ILE A 20 -3.28 5.23 -9.57
C ILE A 20 -3.17 4.36 -8.31
N ASN A 21 -4.26 3.70 -7.92
CA ASN A 21 -4.28 2.83 -6.75
C ASN A 21 -3.39 1.60 -6.93
N ASN A 22 -3.29 1.07 -8.16
CA ASN A 22 -2.37 -0.03 -8.47
C ASN A 22 -0.91 0.40 -8.26
N ARG A 23 -0.50 1.60 -8.72
CA ARG A 23 0.86 2.12 -8.50
C ARG A 23 1.20 2.23 -7.02
N ILE A 24 0.27 2.71 -6.19
CA ILE A 24 0.47 2.81 -4.74
C ILE A 24 0.52 1.40 -4.13
N ARG A 25 -0.34 0.49 -4.59
CA ARG A 25 -0.41 -0.88 -4.09
C ARG A 25 0.85 -1.68 -4.39
N THR A 26 1.42 -1.53 -5.58
CA THR A 26 2.68 -2.17 -5.94
C THR A 26 3.84 -1.57 -5.14
N ALA A 27 3.89 -0.24 -4.99
CA ALA A 27 4.95 0.44 -4.26
C ALA A 27 5.07 -0.01 -2.78
N TYR A 28 3.97 -0.09 -2.02
CA TYR A 28 4.08 -0.56 -0.64
C TYR A 28 4.40 -2.06 -0.58
N ARG A 29 3.89 -2.87 -1.53
CA ARG A 29 4.18 -4.31 -1.59
C ARG A 29 5.65 -4.59 -1.87
N THR A 30 6.28 -3.84 -2.76
CA THR A 30 7.72 -3.97 -3.05
C THR A 30 8.54 -3.55 -1.86
N ALA A 31 8.19 -2.44 -1.18
CA ALA A 31 8.87 -2.00 0.04
C ALA A 31 8.77 -3.06 1.17
N VAL A 32 7.57 -3.62 1.38
CA VAL A 32 7.37 -4.70 2.36
C VAL A 32 8.16 -5.97 1.97
N LYS A 33 8.21 -6.32 0.68
CA LYS A 33 9.01 -7.47 0.22
C LYS A 33 10.50 -7.24 0.46
N LYS A 34 11.03 -6.06 0.12
CA LYS A 34 12.43 -5.70 0.38
C LYS A 34 12.79 -5.83 1.85
N MET A 35 11.97 -5.28 2.73
CA MET A 35 12.18 -5.38 4.18
C MET A 35 12.17 -6.83 4.71
N ARG A 36 11.36 -7.72 4.11
CA ARG A 36 11.35 -9.14 4.47
C ARG A 36 12.59 -9.92 4.03
N LEU A 37 13.22 -9.51 2.93
CA LEU A 37 14.45 -10.13 2.44
C LEU A 37 15.67 -9.57 3.18
N GLU A 38 15.67 -8.25 3.41
CA GLU A 38 16.76 -7.50 4.02
C GLU A 38 16.19 -6.68 5.20
N PRO A 39 16.19 -7.25 6.41
CA PRO A 39 15.62 -6.61 7.60
C PRO A 39 16.55 -5.51 8.15
N THR A 40 16.65 -4.40 7.41
CA THR A 40 17.44 -3.22 7.81
C THR A 40 16.55 -2.10 8.31
N LEU A 41 17.11 -1.21 9.14
CA LEU A 41 16.39 -0.05 9.68
C LEU A 41 15.95 0.93 8.58
N GLU A 42 16.76 1.11 7.54
CA GLU A 42 16.43 1.96 6.39
C GLU A 42 15.26 1.41 5.58
N ASN A 43 15.25 0.09 5.33
CA ASN A 43 14.13 -0.58 4.66
C ASN A 43 12.84 -0.49 5.49
N MET A 44 12.93 -0.48 6.82
CA MET A 44 11.79 -0.27 7.70
C MET A 44 11.21 1.13 7.58
N LYS A 45 12.05 2.18 7.58
CA LYS A 45 11.60 3.57 7.39
C LYS A 45 10.89 3.74 6.05
N ALA A 46 11.46 3.17 4.98
CA ALA A 46 10.85 3.21 3.65
C ALA A 46 9.51 2.44 3.59
N ALA A 47 9.45 1.25 4.19
CA ALA A 47 8.22 0.46 4.26
C ALA A 47 7.12 1.16 5.08
N ALA A 48 7.45 1.74 6.24
CA ALA A 48 6.52 2.49 7.07
C ALA A 48 5.96 3.71 6.32
N SER A 49 6.83 4.54 5.72
CA SER A 49 6.41 5.73 4.96
C SER A 49 5.46 5.39 3.81
N THR A 50 5.74 4.31 3.06
CA THR A 50 4.88 3.88 1.95
C THR A 50 3.54 3.33 2.40
N LEU A 51 3.51 2.59 3.53
CA LEU A 51 2.28 2.10 4.15
C LEU A 51 1.39 3.25 4.65
N ASP A 52 1.97 4.23 5.33
CA ASP A 52 1.21 5.37 5.87
C ASP A 52 0.67 6.26 4.74
N LYS A 53 1.46 6.48 3.68
CA LYS A 53 0.98 7.17 2.46
C LYS A 53 -0.17 6.42 1.78
N ALA A 54 -0.10 5.08 1.74
CA ALA A 54 -1.17 4.26 1.17
C ALA A 54 -2.44 4.30 2.02
N ALA A 55 -2.32 4.35 3.35
CA ALA A 55 -3.44 4.52 4.27
C ALA A 55 -4.08 5.91 4.16
N LYS A 56 -3.27 6.97 4.14
CA LYS A 56 -3.73 8.36 3.96
C LYS A 56 -4.52 8.55 2.66
N ARG A 57 -4.11 7.89 1.58
CA ARG A 57 -4.82 7.92 0.28
C ARG A 57 -6.00 6.96 0.18
N GLY A 58 -6.32 6.21 1.24
CA GLY A 58 -7.45 5.27 1.27
C GLY A 58 -7.27 4.02 0.42
N VAL A 59 -6.05 3.72 -0.04
CA VAL A 59 -5.76 2.50 -0.83
C VAL A 59 -5.77 1.26 0.06
N ILE A 60 -5.38 1.42 1.33
CA ILE A 60 -5.52 0.42 2.39
C ILE A 60 -6.20 1.06 3.60
N LYS A 61 -6.88 0.24 4.41
CA LYS A 61 -7.42 0.68 5.70
C LYS A 61 -6.28 0.92 6.70
N GLN A 62 -6.46 1.86 7.64
CA GLN A 62 -5.47 2.20 8.66
C GLN A 62 -5.01 0.97 9.45
N GLY A 63 -5.94 0.18 10.00
CA GLY A 63 -5.59 -1.05 10.73
C GLY A 63 -4.81 -2.10 9.92
N LYS A 64 -4.89 -2.08 8.57
CA LYS A 64 -4.02 -2.93 7.74
C LYS A 64 -2.59 -2.39 7.70
N ALA A 65 -2.41 -1.07 7.61
CA ALA A 65 -1.10 -0.45 7.69
C ALA A 65 -0.46 -0.70 9.06
N ASP A 66 -1.21 -0.52 10.14
CA ASP A 66 -0.71 -0.70 11.51
C ASP A 66 -0.31 -2.15 11.79
N ARG A 67 -1.13 -3.11 11.37
CA ARG A 67 -0.79 -4.54 11.46
C ARG A 67 0.47 -4.89 10.67
N LEU A 68 0.67 -4.28 9.49
CA LEU A 68 1.89 -4.51 8.72
C LEU A 68 3.10 -3.90 9.42
N LYS A 69 3.03 -2.64 9.88
CA LYS A 69 4.11 -2.00 10.65
C LYS A 69 4.51 -2.84 11.86
N SER A 70 3.54 -3.26 12.68
CA SER A 70 3.78 -4.11 13.86
C SER A 70 4.51 -5.41 13.50
N ARG A 71 4.07 -6.13 12.47
CA ARG A 71 4.71 -7.37 12.02
C ARG A 71 6.14 -7.17 11.52
N LEU A 72 6.40 -6.07 10.82
CA LEU A 72 7.74 -5.74 10.33
C LEU A 72 8.67 -5.34 11.49
N SER A 73 8.18 -4.59 12.48
CA SER A 73 8.96 -4.27 13.68
C SER A 73 9.41 -5.52 14.45
N ILE A 74 8.51 -6.49 14.63
CA ILE A 74 8.83 -7.77 15.29
C ILE A 74 9.92 -8.53 14.52
N LEU A 75 9.88 -8.49 13.18
CA LEU A 75 10.85 -9.20 12.34
C LEU A 75 12.25 -8.61 12.47
N ILE A 76 12.40 -7.28 12.55
CA ILE A 76 13.70 -6.65 12.86
C ILE A 76 14.17 -6.98 14.27
N GLY A 77 13.26 -6.93 15.26
CA GLY A 77 13.61 -7.25 16.65
C GLY A 77 14.08 -8.70 16.85
N LYS A 78 13.62 -9.64 16.01
CA LYS A 78 14.05 -11.05 16.01
C LYS A 78 15.32 -11.33 15.23
N SER A 79 15.72 -10.44 14.32
CA SER A 79 16.92 -10.58 13.49
C SER A 79 18.17 -9.99 14.17
N LYS A 80 18.02 -9.54 15.42
CA LYS A 80 19.08 -9.07 16.30
C LYS A 80 19.53 -10.23 17.19
#